data_AF-A0A427CF45-F1
#
_entry.id   AF-A0A427CF45-F1
#
_cell.length_a   1.000
_cell.length_b   1.000
_cell.length_c   1.000
_cell.angle_alpha   90.00
_cell.angle_beta   90.00
_cell.angle_gamma   90.00
#
_symmetry.space_group_name_H-M   'P 1'
#
loop_
_entity.id
_entity.type
_entity.pdbx_description
1 polymer ?
#
loop_
_entity_poly.entity_id
_entity_poly.type
_entity_poly.pdbx_seq_one_letter_code
_entity_poly.pdbx_strand_id
1 'polypeptide(L)'
;MVAVLHETTPARAGDPVETAARAWVAKVPALPMPGGGDTLGRWQALAHMAAQDLCLVKVLEAHYDARAILLALAPERLPPAQALGAVWAAHGPQETLQLDPCGRTLSGSKPWCSGAGWVDVALVTVREDERTRLFLVDARHPGVQFDTAGWVATGMARIPSGTAHFNQVPAVEIGASNAYLERPGFWHGGAGIAACWYGAAVALAEPLRRAERCAQPGVAAGLLGEVDMQLASCAALLRELAAQIDADPHASHRLAVMRVRSVVERACTHVLDLVGRALGPGPMCLDTFHAQRWSDLTVFIRQSHADRDWQEQGALCHAEEHPWRL
;
A
#
# COMPACT_ATOMS: atom_id res chain seq x y z
N MET A 1 21.26 -52.60 -9.83
CA MET A 1 20.65 -52.04 -8.60
C MET A 1 21.28 -50.67 -8.38
N VAL A 2 20.69 -49.61 -8.94
CA VAL A 2 21.22 -48.24 -8.84
C VAL A 2 20.40 -47.53 -7.78
N ALA A 3 21.08 -47.13 -6.70
CA ALA A 3 20.49 -46.40 -5.58
C ALA A 3 20.12 -44.99 -6.03
N VAL A 4 18.83 -44.64 -5.90
CA VAL A 4 18.34 -43.28 -6.09
C VAL A 4 18.69 -42.50 -4.83
N LEU A 5 19.66 -41.59 -4.93
CA LEU A 5 19.95 -40.60 -3.91
C LEU A 5 18.76 -39.64 -3.85
N HIS A 6 18.05 -39.63 -2.71
CA HIS A 6 17.12 -38.56 -2.39
C HIS A 6 17.92 -37.30 -2.11
N GLU A 7 17.88 -36.35 -3.04
CA GLU A 7 18.29 -34.97 -2.76
C GLU A 7 17.27 -34.36 -1.80
N THR A 8 17.65 -34.26 -0.52
CA THR A 8 16.98 -33.39 0.44
C THR A 8 17.07 -31.95 -0.04
N THR A 9 15.94 -31.39 -0.44
CA THR A 9 15.80 -29.97 -0.77
C THR A 9 16.18 -29.13 0.46
N PRO A 10 17.14 -28.20 0.37
CA PRO A 10 17.48 -27.34 1.50
C PRO A 10 16.26 -26.49 1.87
N ALA A 11 15.97 -26.38 3.17
CA ALA A 11 14.97 -25.46 3.67
C ALA A 11 15.30 -24.05 3.16
N ARG A 12 14.39 -23.44 2.38
CA ARG A 12 14.55 -22.06 1.92
C ARG A 12 14.76 -21.17 3.15
N ALA A 13 15.91 -20.50 3.25
CA ALA A 13 16.03 -19.35 4.12
C ALA A 13 14.87 -18.38 3.78
N GLY A 14 14.13 -17.93 4.80
CA GLY A 14 12.96 -17.08 4.59
C GLY A 14 13.30 -15.79 3.84
N ASP A 15 12.34 -15.24 3.11
CA ASP A 15 12.56 -13.97 2.41
C ASP A 15 12.87 -12.87 3.44
N PRO A 16 13.90 -12.02 3.21
CA PRO A 16 14.25 -10.95 4.15
C PRO A 16 13.11 -9.96 4.43
N VAL A 17 12.29 -9.64 3.43
CA VAL A 17 11.15 -8.71 3.58
C VAL A 17 10.04 -9.38 4.39
N GLU A 18 9.73 -10.64 4.12
CA GLU A 18 8.77 -11.41 4.92
C GLU A 18 9.21 -11.48 6.39
N THR A 19 10.48 -11.83 6.61
CA THR A 19 11.06 -11.94 7.96
C THR A 19 10.98 -10.61 8.70
N ALA A 20 11.31 -9.50 8.03
CA ALA A 20 11.21 -8.16 8.59
C ALA A 20 9.75 -7.77 8.89
N ALA A 21 8.80 -8.10 8.02
CA ALA A 21 7.38 -7.83 8.23
C ALA A 21 6.84 -8.57 9.46
N ARG A 22 7.17 -9.86 9.61
CA ARG A 22 6.77 -10.65 10.78
C ARG A 22 7.38 -10.13 12.07
N ALA A 23 8.67 -9.78 12.05
CA ALA A 23 9.34 -9.18 13.20
C ALA A 23 8.71 -7.82 13.58
N TRP A 24 8.33 -7.03 12.59
CA TRP A 24 7.66 -5.76 12.80
C TRP A 24 6.28 -5.95 13.45
N VAL A 25 5.43 -6.82 12.91
CA VAL A 25 4.10 -7.10 13.47
C VAL A 25 4.19 -7.63 14.90
N ALA A 26 5.20 -8.45 15.21
CA ALA A 26 5.43 -8.91 16.58
C ALA A 26 5.76 -7.75 17.56
N LYS A 27 6.46 -6.72 17.10
CA LYS A 27 6.85 -5.55 17.90
C LYS A 27 5.77 -4.47 17.94
N VAL A 28 5.06 -4.27 16.83
CA VAL A 28 4.03 -3.24 16.62
C VAL A 28 2.77 -3.94 16.10
N PRO A 29 2.01 -4.61 16.98
CA PRO A 29 0.87 -5.44 16.58
C PRO A 29 -0.35 -4.65 16.08
N ALA A 30 -0.35 -3.33 16.29
CA ALA A 30 -1.40 -2.44 15.83
C ALA A 30 -0.86 -1.03 15.58
N LEU A 31 -1.52 -0.33 14.66
CA LEU A 31 -1.45 1.13 14.52
C LEU A 31 -2.78 1.74 14.99
N PRO A 32 -2.83 3.06 15.26
CA PRO A 32 -4.10 3.74 15.47
C PRO A 32 -5.09 3.45 14.33
N MET A 33 -6.38 3.38 14.67
CA MET A 33 -7.44 3.18 13.69
C MET A 33 -7.56 4.42 12.79
N PRO A 34 -7.82 4.27 11.48
CA PRO A 34 -8.22 5.40 10.64
C PRO A 34 -9.49 6.04 11.20
N GLY A 35 -9.48 7.37 11.41
CA GLY A 35 -10.59 8.07 12.07
C GLY A 35 -10.74 7.76 13.57
N GLY A 36 -9.71 7.18 14.19
CA GLY A 36 -9.72 6.79 15.61
C GLY A 36 -9.27 7.88 16.59
N GLY A 37 -9.05 9.12 16.13
CA GLY A 37 -8.54 10.24 16.95
C GLY A 37 -7.02 10.39 16.95
N ASP A 38 -6.29 9.52 16.23
CA ASP A 38 -4.84 9.63 15.99
C ASP A 38 -4.48 9.17 14.57
N THR A 39 -5.20 9.69 13.58
CA THR A 39 -4.94 9.40 12.17
C THR A 39 -3.54 9.87 11.75
N LEU A 40 -3.07 11.00 12.31
CA LEU A 40 -1.74 11.52 12.02
C LEU A 40 -0.63 10.58 12.54
N GLY A 41 -0.75 10.03 13.75
CA GLY A 41 0.21 9.06 14.30
C GLY A 41 0.29 7.79 13.45
N ARG A 42 -0.85 7.29 12.95
CA ARG A 42 -0.89 6.19 11.98
C ARG A 42 -0.08 6.52 10.72
N TRP A 43 -0.30 7.70 10.14
CA TRP A 43 0.38 8.10 8.90
C TRP A 43 1.87 8.35 9.09
N GLN A 44 2.28 8.91 10.23
CA GLN A 44 3.69 9.05 10.59
C GLN A 44 4.38 7.69 10.69
N ALA A 45 3.73 6.70 11.32
CA ALA A 45 4.27 5.34 11.39
C ALA A 45 4.43 4.71 9.99
N LEU A 46 3.41 4.83 9.14
CA LEU A 46 3.44 4.33 7.76
C LEU A 46 4.53 5.04 6.91
N ALA A 47 4.63 6.36 7.00
CA ALA A 47 5.67 7.14 6.32
C ALA A 47 7.07 6.73 6.80
N HIS A 48 7.25 6.49 8.10
CA HIS A 48 8.51 6.02 8.66
C HIS A 48 8.90 4.63 8.14
N MET A 49 7.95 3.69 8.08
CA MET A 49 8.19 2.37 7.49
C MET A 49 8.56 2.49 6.01
N ALA A 50 7.84 3.32 5.26
CA ALA A 50 8.09 3.54 3.83
C ALA A 50 9.45 4.19 3.54
N ALA A 51 9.89 5.11 4.42
CA ALA A 51 11.21 5.72 4.34
C ALA A 51 12.34 4.68 4.46
N GLN A 52 12.14 3.66 5.32
CA GLN A 52 13.07 2.55 5.47
C GLN A 52 13.06 1.65 4.24
N ASP A 53 11.88 1.15 3.87
CA ASP A 53 11.74 0.10 2.86
C ASP A 53 10.31 0.05 2.29
N LEU A 54 10.19 0.34 1.00
CA LEU A 54 8.89 0.36 0.31
C LEU A 54 8.28 -1.02 0.13
N CYS A 55 9.11 -2.06 0.00
CA CYS A 55 8.60 -3.42 -0.07
C CYS A 55 8.03 -3.84 1.29
N LEU A 56 8.73 -3.49 2.37
CA LEU A 56 8.25 -3.77 3.72
C LEU A 56 6.92 -3.04 4.01
N VAL A 57 6.84 -1.74 3.72
CA VAL A 57 5.61 -0.98 4.02
C VAL A 57 4.42 -1.48 3.22
N LYS A 58 4.58 -1.97 1.98
CA LYS A 58 3.45 -2.52 1.19
C LYS A 58 2.84 -3.77 1.82
N VAL A 59 3.63 -4.59 2.50
CA VAL A 59 3.11 -5.73 3.27
C VAL A 59 2.44 -5.24 4.56
N LEU A 60 3.10 -4.33 5.29
CA LEU A 60 2.62 -3.86 6.58
C LEU A 60 1.36 -2.99 6.48
N GLU A 61 1.27 -2.10 5.50
CA GLU A 61 0.09 -1.26 5.26
C GLU A 61 -1.15 -2.15 5.02
N ALA A 62 -1.00 -3.19 4.20
CA ALA A 62 -2.08 -4.11 3.89
C ALA A 62 -2.48 -4.95 5.10
N HIS A 63 -1.52 -5.35 5.94
CA HIS A 63 -1.79 -6.00 7.21
C HIS A 63 -2.58 -5.09 8.17
N TYR A 64 -2.14 -3.85 8.37
CA TYR A 64 -2.84 -2.91 9.25
C TYR A 64 -4.18 -2.45 8.70
N ASP A 65 -4.38 -2.41 7.38
CA ASP A 65 -5.69 -2.18 6.77
C ASP A 65 -6.61 -3.38 6.97
N ALA A 66 -6.12 -4.61 6.76
CA ALA A 66 -6.90 -5.83 7.00
C ALA A 66 -7.42 -5.89 8.45
N ARG A 67 -6.58 -5.56 9.43
CA ARG A 67 -7.00 -5.48 10.84
C ARG A 67 -8.05 -4.39 11.06
N ALA A 68 -7.88 -3.21 10.46
CA ALA A 68 -8.84 -2.12 10.58
C ALA A 68 -10.21 -2.47 9.97
N ILE A 69 -10.22 -3.15 8.81
CA ILE A 69 -11.43 -3.64 8.16
C ILE A 69 -12.16 -4.65 9.05
N LEU A 70 -11.43 -5.64 9.58
CA LEU A 70 -12.00 -6.67 10.44
C LEU A 70 -12.55 -6.07 11.74
N LEU A 71 -11.82 -5.15 12.38
CA LEU A 71 -12.32 -4.47 13.57
C LEU A 71 -13.61 -3.68 13.31
N ALA A 72 -13.76 -3.10 12.12
CA ALA A 72 -14.95 -2.33 11.76
C ALA A 72 -16.15 -3.19 11.34
N LEU A 73 -15.91 -4.33 10.65
CA LEU A 73 -16.99 -5.10 10.00
C LEU A 73 -17.28 -6.47 10.66
N ALA A 74 -16.29 -7.08 11.31
CA ALA A 74 -16.40 -8.41 11.91
C ALA A 74 -15.31 -8.64 12.99
N PRO A 75 -15.34 -7.90 14.11
CA PRO A 75 -14.29 -7.94 15.13
C PRO A 75 -14.09 -9.33 15.75
N GLU A 76 -15.12 -10.16 15.76
CA GLU A 76 -15.08 -11.56 16.21
C GLU A 76 -14.26 -12.48 15.27
N ARG A 77 -13.95 -12.01 14.07
CA ARG A 77 -13.13 -12.73 13.07
C ARG A 77 -11.67 -12.29 13.05
N LEU A 78 -11.25 -11.43 13.98
CA LEU A 78 -9.89 -10.91 14.02
C LEU A 78 -8.87 -12.05 14.26
N PRO A 79 -7.89 -12.24 13.36
CA PRO A 79 -6.82 -13.20 13.55
C PRO A 79 -5.93 -12.86 14.76
N PRO A 80 -5.16 -13.84 15.28
CA PRO A 80 -4.11 -13.59 16.26
C PRO A 80 -3.19 -12.44 15.83
N ALA A 81 -2.69 -11.66 16.78
CA ALA A 81 -1.89 -10.46 16.49
C ALA A 81 -0.65 -10.75 15.63
N GLN A 82 -0.07 -11.95 15.77
CA GLN A 82 1.10 -12.42 15.02
C GLN A 82 0.79 -12.93 13.61
N ALA A 83 -0.49 -13.12 13.25
CA ALA A 83 -0.87 -13.58 11.93
C ALA A 83 -0.71 -12.43 10.92
N LEU A 84 0.15 -12.63 9.92
CA LEU A 84 0.36 -11.66 8.85
C LEU A 84 -0.86 -11.69 7.92
N GLY A 85 -1.39 -10.51 7.62
CA GLY A 85 -2.64 -10.36 6.88
C GLY A 85 -2.43 -9.54 5.62
N ALA A 86 -3.31 -9.72 4.64
CA ALA A 86 -3.37 -8.87 3.44
C ALA A 86 -4.80 -8.51 3.04
N VAL A 87 -4.91 -7.50 2.19
CA VAL A 87 -6.13 -7.14 1.47
C VAL A 87 -5.87 -7.29 -0.02
N TRP A 88 -6.50 -8.28 -0.65
CA TRP A 88 -6.48 -8.52 -2.08
C TRP A 88 -7.77 -8.00 -2.69
N ALA A 89 -7.78 -6.70 -2.97
CA ALA A 89 -8.95 -5.99 -3.49
C ALA A 89 -8.82 -5.54 -4.96
N ALA A 90 -7.65 -5.75 -5.58
CA ALA A 90 -7.42 -5.34 -6.96
C ALA A 90 -8.32 -6.13 -7.93
N HIS A 91 -8.88 -5.41 -8.91
CA HIS A 91 -9.66 -5.98 -9.98
C HIS A 91 -8.93 -5.85 -11.31
N GLY A 92 -9.14 -6.80 -12.22
CA GLY A 92 -8.49 -6.77 -13.54
C GLY A 92 -9.10 -7.79 -14.50
N PRO A 93 -8.76 -7.70 -15.80
CA PRO A 93 -9.34 -8.58 -16.82
C PRO A 93 -9.00 -10.07 -16.63
N GLN A 94 -7.98 -10.38 -15.84
CA GLN A 94 -7.53 -11.75 -15.52
C GLN A 94 -8.22 -12.32 -14.27
N GLU A 95 -9.03 -11.53 -13.56
CA GLU A 95 -9.73 -11.98 -12.38
C GLU A 95 -10.91 -12.89 -12.76
N THR A 96 -10.93 -14.08 -12.18
CA THR A 96 -11.99 -15.08 -12.37
C THR A 96 -12.53 -15.61 -11.06
N LEU A 97 -12.09 -15.04 -9.92
CA LEU A 97 -12.50 -15.48 -8.61
C LEU A 97 -14.00 -15.30 -8.41
N GLN A 98 -14.68 -16.37 -8.03
CA GLN A 98 -16.12 -16.42 -7.81
C GLN A 98 -16.43 -17.16 -6.52
N LEU A 99 -17.56 -16.80 -5.92
CA LEU A 99 -18.18 -17.55 -4.84
C LEU A 99 -18.98 -18.71 -5.43
N ASP A 100 -18.90 -19.88 -4.79
CA ASP A 100 -19.75 -21.00 -5.17
C ASP A 100 -21.24 -20.69 -4.94
N PRO A 101 -22.16 -21.38 -5.65
CA PRO A 101 -23.60 -21.15 -5.48
C PRO A 101 -24.13 -21.38 -4.05
N CYS A 102 -23.40 -22.14 -3.24
CA CYS A 102 -23.73 -22.41 -1.85
C CYS A 102 -23.28 -21.30 -0.89
N GLY A 103 -22.48 -20.34 -1.36
CA GLY A 103 -21.98 -19.22 -0.57
C GLY A 103 -20.90 -19.55 0.45
N ARG A 104 -20.14 -20.65 0.26
CA ARG A 104 -19.21 -21.21 1.25
C ARG A 104 -17.76 -21.24 0.81
N THR A 105 -17.51 -21.36 -0.49
CA THR A 105 -16.15 -21.51 -1.01
C THR A 105 -15.85 -20.59 -2.18
N LEU A 106 -14.58 -20.23 -2.34
CA LEU A 106 -14.09 -19.45 -3.46
C LEU A 106 -13.33 -20.32 -4.45
N SER A 107 -13.52 -20.08 -5.74
CA SER A 107 -12.76 -20.71 -6.83
C SER A 107 -12.43 -19.72 -7.94
N GLY A 108 -11.28 -19.90 -8.58
CA GLY A 108 -10.80 -19.01 -9.65
C GLY A 108 -9.55 -18.24 -9.26
N SER A 109 -9.25 -17.17 -9.98
CA SER A 109 -7.97 -16.45 -9.88
C SER A 109 -8.16 -15.02 -9.40
N LYS A 110 -7.31 -14.58 -8.47
CA LYS A 110 -7.20 -13.20 -8.00
C LYS A 110 -5.80 -12.67 -8.32
N PRO A 111 -5.66 -11.68 -9.21
CA PRO A 111 -4.35 -11.10 -9.53
C PRO A 111 -3.92 -10.07 -8.47
N TRP A 112 -2.65 -9.66 -8.54
CA TRP A 112 -2.05 -8.60 -7.70
C TRP A 112 -2.10 -8.88 -6.19
N CYS A 113 -1.90 -10.15 -5.83
CA CYS A 113 -1.89 -10.60 -4.44
C CYS A 113 -0.52 -10.32 -3.81
N SER A 114 -0.26 -9.06 -3.43
CA SER A 114 0.98 -8.70 -2.71
C SER A 114 1.12 -9.53 -1.43
N GLY A 115 2.33 -10.07 -1.22
CA GLY A 115 2.61 -11.02 -0.15
C GLY A 115 2.15 -12.45 -0.46
N ALA A 116 1.96 -12.79 -1.73
CA ALA A 116 1.62 -14.13 -2.18
C ALA A 116 2.63 -15.17 -1.64
N GLY A 117 2.14 -16.17 -0.91
CA GLY A 117 2.95 -17.18 -0.24
C GLY A 117 3.58 -16.74 1.10
N TRP A 118 3.41 -15.48 1.51
CA TRP A 118 3.92 -14.96 2.78
C TRP A 118 2.83 -14.77 3.83
N VAL A 119 1.61 -14.41 3.43
CA VAL A 119 0.55 -14.06 4.38
C VAL A 119 -0.17 -15.28 4.92
N ASP A 120 -0.73 -15.14 6.12
CA ASP A 120 -1.40 -16.22 6.84
C ASP A 120 -2.90 -16.19 6.57
N VAL A 121 -3.45 -14.99 6.44
CA VAL A 121 -4.85 -14.76 6.07
C VAL A 121 -4.94 -13.64 5.04
N ALA A 122 -6.00 -13.66 4.24
CA ALA A 122 -6.29 -12.58 3.31
C ALA A 122 -7.77 -12.19 3.37
N LEU A 123 -8.03 -10.88 3.26
CA LEU A 123 -9.33 -10.36 2.87
C LEU A 123 -9.35 -10.23 1.35
N VAL A 124 -10.29 -10.89 0.69
CA VAL A 124 -10.36 -10.99 -0.77
C VAL A 124 -11.68 -10.44 -1.25
N THR A 125 -11.64 -9.50 -2.20
CA THR A 125 -12.88 -9.02 -2.84
C THR A 125 -13.32 -9.98 -3.93
N VAL A 126 -14.63 -10.20 -4.03
CA VAL A 126 -15.28 -10.93 -5.11
C VAL A 126 -16.36 -10.02 -5.68
N ARG A 127 -16.42 -9.90 -7.00
CA ARG A 127 -17.45 -9.12 -7.69
C ARG A 127 -18.57 -10.04 -8.15
N GLU A 128 -19.78 -9.76 -7.71
CA GLU A 128 -21.03 -10.37 -8.18
C GLU A 128 -21.89 -9.26 -8.75
N ASP A 129 -22.08 -9.27 -10.08
CA ASP A 129 -22.74 -8.19 -10.82
C ASP A 129 -22.13 -6.81 -10.50
N GLU A 130 -22.96 -5.86 -10.04
CA GLU A 130 -22.57 -4.51 -9.64
C GLU A 130 -22.16 -4.41 -8.16
N ARG A 131 -22.07 -5.54 -7.44
CA ARG A 131 -21.75 -5.59 -6.01
C ARG A 131 -20.36 -6.17 -5.78
N THR A 132 -19.69 -5.65 -4.76
CA THR A 132 -18.42 -6.16 -4.25
C THR A 132 -18.64 -6.75 -2.87
N ARG A 133 -18.30 -8.03 -2.70
CA ARG A 133 -18.35 -8.75 -1.43
C ARG A 133 -16.91 -8.98 -0.93
N LEU A 134 -16.73 -9.07 0.38
CA LEU A 134 -15.42 -9.25 1.00
C LEU A 134 -15.40 -10.56 1.78
N PHE A 135 -14.35 -11.35 1.59
CA PHE A 135 -14.20 -12.65 2.23
C PHE A 135 -12.87 -12.77 2.97
N LEU A 136 -12.90 -13.28 4.20
CA LEU A 136 -11.71 -13.73 4.91
C LEU A 136 -11.42 -15.18 4.54
N VAL A 137 -10.18 -15.44 4.11
CA VAL A 137 -9.68 -16.77 3.76
C VAL A 137 -8.40 -17.09 4.53
N ASP A 138 -8.19 -18.38 4.80
CA ASP A 138 -6.88 -18.91 5.17
C ASP A 138 -6.00 -18.98 3.92
N ALA A 139 -4.99 -18.11 3.86
CA ALA A 139 -4.10 -18.00 2.70
C ALA A 139 -3.11 -19.17 2.61
N ARG A 140 -3.01 -19.98 3.67
CA ARG A 140 -2.18 -21.20 3.74
C ARG A 140 -2.99 -22.47 3.46
N HIS A 141 -4.30 -22.35 3.19
CA HIS A 141 -5.14 -23.48 2.84
C HIS A 141 -4.58 -24.21 1.60
N PRO A 142 -4.55 -25.56 1.56
CA PRO A 142 -3.98 -26.31 0.42
C PRO A 142 -4.62 -26.03 -0.94
N GLY A 143 -5.86 -25.53 -0.94
CA GLY A 143 -6.56 -25.08 -2.15
C GLY A 143 -6.15 -23.69 -2.65
N VAL A 144 -5.23 -22.99 -1.97
CA VAL A 144 -4.65 -21.72 -2.42
C VAL A 144 -3.26 -21.98 -3.00
N GLN A 145 -3.06 -21.61 -4.25
CA GLN A 145 -1.77 -21.70 -4.94
C GLN A 145 -1.38 -20.33 -5.48
N PHE A 146 -0.09 -20.02 -5.47
CA PHE A 146 0.41 -18.73 -5.94
C PHE A 146 1.27 -18.90 -7.19
N ASP A 147 0.89 -18.21 -8.26
CA ASP A 147 1.74 -18.02 -9.43
C ASP A 147 2.42 -16.65 -9.35
N THR A 148 3.73 -16.67 -9.13
CA THR A 148 4.59 -15.49 -9.06
C THR A 148 5.59 -15.42 -10.20
N ALA A 149 5.57 -16.39 -11.13
CA ALA A 149 6.57 -16.48 -12.20
C ALA A 149 6.48 -15.29 -13.17
N GLY A 150 5.30 -14.70 -13.33
CA GLY A 150 5.09 -13.49 -14.13
C GLY A 150 5.49 -12.16 -13.45
N TRP A 151 5.89 -12.18 -12.18
CA TRP A 151 6.25 -10.96 -11.44
C TRP A 151 7.70 -10.57 -11.70
N VAL A 152 7.93 -9.79 -12.76
CA VAL A 152 9.28 -9.30 -13.14
C VAL A 152 9.61 -7.93 -12.51
N ALA A 153 8.56 -7.13 -12.26
CA ALA A 153 8.52 -5.76 -11.73
C ALA A 153 9.86 -5.00 -11.59
N THR A 154 10.01 -3.90 -12.34
CA THR A 154 11.22 -3.05 -12.29
C THR A 154 11.50 -2.45 -10.92
N GLY A 155 10.45 -2.18 -10.15
CA GLY A 155 10.46 -1.81 -8.74
C GLY A 155 9.39 -2.58 -7.99
N MET A 156 9.46 -2.61 -6.67
CA MET A 156 8.68 -3.51 -5.80
C MET A 156 8.98 -4.99 -6.08
N ALA A 157 10.13 -5.27 -6.70
CA ALA A 157 10.52 -6.60 -7.20
C ALA A 157 10.62 -7.65 -6.09
N ARG A 158 10.95 -7.22 -4.86
CA ARG A 158 11.15 -8.11 -3.73
C ARG A 158 9.86 -8.58 -3.09
N ILE A 159 8.69 -8.05 -3.46
CA ILE A 159 7.40 -8.55 -2.95
C ILE A 159 6.74 -9.40 -4.02
N PRO A 160 6.42 -10.67 -3.74
CA PRO A 160 5.60 -11.46 -4.63
C PRO A 160 4.20 -10.86 -4.69
N SER A 161 3.87 -10.24 -5.83
CA SER A 161 2.54 -9.66 -6.11
C SER A 161 1.88 -10.37 -7.30
N GLY A 162 1.99 -11.70 -7.32
CA GLY A 162 1.47 -12.57 -8.35
C GLY A 162 -0.02 -12.84 -8.26
N THR A 163 -0.46 -13.92 -8.90
CA THR A 163 -1.85 -14.37 -8.91
C THR A 163 -2.06 -15.46 -7.86
N ALA A 164 -3.09 -15.33 -7.04
CA ALA A 164 -3.58 -16.40 -6.19
C ALA A 164 -4.69 -17.18 -6.91
N HIS A 165 -4.55 -18.50 -6.95
CA HIS A 165 -5.51 -19.45 -7.49
C HIS A 165 -6.20 -20.17 -6.35
N PHE A 166 -7.53 -20.16 -6.38
CA PHE A 166 -8.39 -20.77 -5.38
C PHE A 166 -9.10 -21.97 -6.00
N ASN A 167 -9.06 -23.09 -5.29
CA ASN A 167 -9.83 -24.29 -5.61
C ASN A 167 -10.69 -24.69 -4.40
N GLN A 168 -11.98 -24.34 -4.46
CA GLN A 168 -12.98 -24.64 -3.43
C GLN A 168 -12.50 -24.27 -2.01
N VAL A 169 -11.91 -23.08 -1.87
CA VAL A 169 -11.31 -22.62 -0.61
C VAL A 169 -12.42 -22.10 0.31
N PRO A 170 -12.57 -22.64 1.54
CA PRO A 170 -13.54 -22.12 2.49
C PRO A 170 -13.32 -20.63 2.76
N ALA A 171 -14.39 -19.86 2.76
CA ALA A 171 -14.35 -18.42 2.92
C ALA A 171 -15.44 -17.93 3.87
N VAL A 172 -15.11 -16.92 4.67
CA VAL A 172 -16.05 -16.28 5.59
C VAL A 172 -16.37 -14.89 5.07
N GLU A 173 -17.63 -14.62 4.76
CA GLU A 173 -18.04 -13.27 4.34
C GLU A 173 -17.88 -12.27 5.48
N ILE A 174 -17.35 -11.09 5.16
CA ILE A 174 -17.06 -10.01 6.10
C ILE A 174 -17.90 -8.79 5.73
N GLY A 175 -18.87 -8.48 6.60
CA GLY A 175 -19.83 -7.40 6.38
C GLY A 175 -20.89 -7.73 5.32
N ALA A 176 -21.80 -6.78 5.09
CA ALA A 176 -22.77 -6.85 3.99
C ALA A 176 -22.09 -6.59 2.64
N SER A 177 -22.81 -6.87 1.55
CA SER A 177 -22.38 -6.46 0.19
C SER A 177 -22.07 -4.96 0.16
N ASN A 178 -20.98 -4.59 -0.49
CA ASN A 178 -20.40 -3.24 -0.58
C ASN A 178 -19.94 -2.61 0.74
N ALA A 179 -20.16 -3.23 1.90
CA ALA A 179 -19.76 -2.65 3.20
C ALA A 179 -18.27 -2.33 3.27
N TYR A 180 -17.43 -3.12 2.58
CA TYR A 180 -16.02 -2.80 2.38
C TYR A 180 -15.85 -1.44 1.67
N LEU A 181 -16.43 -1.22 0.50
CA LEU A 181 -16.23 0.00 -0.28
C LEU A 181 -16.94 1.24 0.31
N GLU A 182 -18.07 1.02 0.99
CA GLU A 182 -18.92 2.09 1.53
C GLU A 182 -18.42 2.62 2.89
N ARG A 183 -17.53 1.90 3.58
CA ARG A 183 -16.97 2.35 4.87
C ARG A 183 -16.14 3.64 4.68
N PRO A 184 -16.22 4.62 5.60
CA PRO A 184 -15.34 5.80 5.58
C PRO A 184 -13.85 5.44 5.56
N GLY A 185 -13.49 4.41 6.33
CA GLY A 185 -12.13 3.88 6.42
C GLY A 185 -11.52 3.40 5.09
N PHE A 186 -12.32 3.14 4.04
CA PHE A 186 -11.80 2.85 2.71
C PHE A 186 -11.03 4.05 2.16
N TRP A 187 -11.62 5.24 2.27
CA TRP A 187 -11.01 6.49 1.83
C TRP A 187 -9.88 6.93 2.76
N HIS A 188 -10.07 6.83 4.08
CA HIS A 188 -9.02 7.16 5.04
C HIS A 188 -7.78 6.27 4.85
N GLY A 189 -7.97 4.98 4.59
CA GLY A 189 -6.91 4.03 4.24
C GLY A 189 -6.17 4.43 2.96
N GLY A 190 -6.90 4.89 1.94
CA GLY A 190 -6.32 5.45 0.72
C GLY A 190 -5.38 6.64 0.95
N ALA A 191 -5.69 7.52 1.90
CA ALA A 191 -4.77 8.59 2.31
C ALA A 191 -3.53 8.07 3.07
N GLY A 192 -3.67 6.96 3.81
CA GLY A 192 -2.53 6.26 4.43
C GLY A 192 -1.48 5.78 3.41
N ILE A 193 -1.91 5.32 2.23
CA ILE A 193 -0.99 4.99 1.13
C ILE A 193 -0.21 6.22 0.65
N ALA A 194 -0.86 7.39 0.58
CA ALA A 194 -0.16 8.63 0.24
C ALA A 194 0.89 8.99 1.31
N ALA A 195 0.62 8.75 2.60
CA ALA A 195 1.63 8.91 3.64
C ALA A 195 2.86 8.01 3.42
N CYS A 196 2.67 6.77 2.94
CA CYS A 196 3.78 5.90 2.55
C CYS A 196 4.61 6.51 1.40
N TRP A 197 3.94 6.99 0.33
CA TRP A 197 4.63 7.65 -0.79
C TRP A 197 5.43 8.87 -0.31
N TYR A 198 4.82 9.70 0.53
CA TYR A 198 5.48 10.86 1.14
C TYR A 198 6.73 10.45 1.92
N GLY A 199 6.65 9.45 2.79
CA GLY A 199 7.80 8.97 3.56
C GLY A 199 8.96 8.49 2.69
N ALA A 200 8.66 7.78 1.60
CA ALA A 200 9.66 7.36 0.64
C ALA A 200 10.28 8.54 -0.14
N ALA A 201 9.49 9.53 -0.54
CA ALA A 201 10.00 10.74 -1.20
C ALA A 201 10.91 11.56 -0.28
N VAL A 202 10.57 11.69 1.01
CA VAL A 202 11.43 12.32 2.01
C VAL A 202 12.76 11.59 2.12
N ALA A 203 12.75 10.26 2.23
CA ALA A 203 13.97 9.46 2.30
C ALA A 203 14.81 9.52 1.01
N LEU A 204 14.16 9.68 -0.15
CA LEU A 204 14.83 9.86 -1.43
C LEU A 204 15.52 11.23 -1.54
N ALA A 205 14.91 12.28 -0.98
CA ALA A 205 15.45 13.64 -0.94
C ALA A 205 16.59 13.84 0.06
N GLU A 206 16.66 13.01 1.10
CA GLU A 206 17.60 13.21 2.21
C GLU A 206 19.10 13.24 1.79
N PRO A 207 19.58 12.39 0.86
CA PRO A 207 20.94 12.52 0.35
C PRO A 207 21.23 13.87 -0.32
N LEU A 208 20.24 14.46 -1.01
CA LEU A 208 20.36 15.81 -1.57
C LEU A 208 20.43 16.86 -0.48
N ARG A 209 19.56 16.78 0.54
CA ARG A 209 19.57 17.69 1.69
C ARG A 209 20.92 17.70 2.43
N ARG A 210 21.60 16.55 2.49
CA ARG A 210 22.91 16.38 3.14
C ARG A 210 24.11 16.62 2.22
N ALA A 211 23.89 16.86 0.92
CA ALA A 211 24.98 17.02 -0.02
C ALA A 211 25.73 18.34 0.23
N GLU A 212 27.06 18.29 0.33
CA GLU A 212 27.90 19.47 0.58
C GLU A 212 27.69 20.59 -0.46
N ARG A 213 27.41 20.24 -1.71
CA ARG A 213 27.08 21.20 -2.78
C ARG A 213 25.79 22.02 -2.55
N CYS A 214 24.95 21.63 -1.60
CA CYS A 214 23.79 22.42 -1.18
C CYS A 214 24.15 23.46 -0.10
N ALA A 215 25.36 23.44 0.45
CA ALA A 215 25.81 24.41 1.46
C ALA A 215 26.18 25.79 0.88
N GLN A 216 26.26 25.92 -0.45
CA GLN A 216 26.55 27.17 -1.14
C GLN A 216 25.44 27.49 -2.16
N PRO A 217 25.18 28.78 -2.46
CA PRO A 217 24.24 29.15 -3.52
C PRO A 217 24.62 28.50 -4.86
N GLY A 218 23.65 27.85 -5.51
CA GLY A 218 23.87 27.16 -6.78
C GLY A 218 22.72 26.25 -7.18
N VAL A 219 22.87 25.54 -8.31
CA VAL A 219 21.81 24.70 -8.90
C VAL A 219 21.31 23.65 -7.91
N ALA A 220 22.20 22.95 -7.19
CA ALA A 220 21.79 21.91 -6.24
C ALA A 220 21.00 22.48 -5.04
N ALA A 221 21.37 23.65 -4.53
CA ALA A 221 20.60 24.34 -3.49
C ALA A 221 19.23 24.81 -4.01
N GLY A 222 19.14 25.29 -5.25
CA GLY A 222 17.88 25.65 -5.91
C GLY A 222 16.93 24.45 -6.07
N LEU A 223 17.44 23.33 -6.58
CA LEU A 223 16.68 22.09 -6.73
C LEU A 223 16.22 21.53 -5.37
N LEU A 224 17.05 21.65 -4.32
CA LEU A 224 16.64 21.30 -2.95
C LEU A 224 15.51 22.21 -2.44
N GLY A 225 15.52 23.50 -2.78
CA GLY A 225 14.42 24.42 -2.50
C GLY A 225 13.12 23.99 -3.19
N GLU A 226 13.19 23.52 -4.43
CA GLU A 226 12.02 22.96 -5.12
C GLU A 226 11.51 21.69 -4.44
N VAL A 227 12.40 20.79 -4.02
CA VAL A 227 12.04 19.61 -3.23
C VAL A 227 11.34 19.99 -1.92
N ASP A 228 11.86 21.00 -1.21
CA ASP A 228 11.26 21.51 0.03
C ASP A 228 9.83 22.01 -0.20
N MET A 229 9.60 22.84 -1.22
CA MET A 229 8.25 23.33 -1.55
C MET A 229 7.24 22.19 -1.78
N GLN A 230 7.65 21.12 -2.49
CA GLN A 230 6.79 19.97 -2.74
C GLN A 230 6.49 19.19 -1.45
N LEU A 231 7.53 18.85 -0.68
CA LEU A 231 7.39 18.03 0.52
C LEU A 231 6.69 18.78 1.66
N ALA A 232 6.94 20.09 1.82
CA ALA A 232 6.27 20.92 2.80
C ALA A 232 4.76 21.02 2.50
N SER A 233 4.39 21.21 1.23
CA SER A 233 2.98 21.24 0.79
C SER A 233 2.27 19.92 1.06
N CYS A 234 2.91 18.79 0.75
CA CYS A 234 2.39 17.46 1.06
C CYS A 234 2.18 17.26 2.57
N ALA A 235 3.17 17.63 3.38
CA ALA A 235 3.11 17.49 4.82
C ALA A 235 1.99 18.33 5.45
N ALA A 236 1.77 19.56 4.95
CA ALA A 236 0.67 20.41 5.40
C ALA A 236 -0.69 19.76 5.09
N LEU A 237 -0.91 19.33 3.85
CA LEU A 237 -2.17 18.69 3.44
C LEU A 237 -2.44 17.36 4.16
N LEU A 238 -1.40 16.55 4.41
CA LEU A 238 -1.53 15.32 5.21
C LEU A 238 -1.91 15.64 6.67
N ARG A 239 -1.29 16.64 7.30
CA ARG A 239 -1.66 17.01 8.68
C ARG A 239 -3.09 17.52 8.76
N GLU A 240 -3.49 18.36 7.81
CA GLU A 240 -4.83 18.92 7.75
C GLU A 240 -5.89 17.83 7.52
N LEU A 241 -5.68 16.95 6.54
CA LEU A 241 -6.62 15.86 6.29
C LEU A 241 -6.72 14.90 7.47
N ALA A 242 -5.61 14.59 8.15
CA ALA A 242 -5.65 13.75 9.34
C ALA A 242 -6.52 14.37 10.44
N ALA A 243 -6.38 15.68 10.68
CA ALA A 243 -7.21 16.40 11.64
C ALA A 243 -8.70 16.44 11.23
N GLN A 244 -8.99 16.63 9.94
CA GLN A 244 -10.38 16.59 9.42
C GLN A 244 -11.01 15.21 9.59
N ILE A 245 -10.26 14.13 9.28
CA ILE A 245 -10.70 12.75 9.47
C ILE A 245 -10.99 12.45 10.94
N ASP A 246 -10.12 12.87 11.86
CA ASP A 246 -10.34 12.64 13.29
C ASP A 246 -11.49 13.50 13.87
N ALA A 247 -11.76 14.68 13.29
CA ALA A 247 -12.87 15.53 13.68
C ALA A 247 -14.24 15.02 13.19
N ASP A 248 -14.30 14.39 12.03
CA ASP A 248 -15.50 13.76 11.47
C ASP A 248 -15.18 12.38 10.87
N PRO A 249 -15.03 11.35 11.70
CA PRO A 249 -14.59 10.02 11.25
C PRO A 249 -15.67 9.24 10.49
N HIS A 250 -16.92 9.71 10.49
CA HIS A 250 -18.01 9.08 9.76
C HIS A 250 -18.11 9.57 8.31
N ALA A 251 -17.52 10.73 7.99
CA ALA A 251 -17.40 11.18 6.62
C ALA A 251 -16.28 10.45 5.86
N SER A 252 -16.50 10.21 4.57
CA SER A 252 -15.48 9.60 3.71
C SER A 252 -14.28 10.51 3.45
N HIS A 253 -14.47 11.83 3.53
CA HIS A 253 -13.49 12.84 3.10
C HIS A 253 -12.98 12.61 1.67
N ARG A 254 -13.80 11.99 0.81
CA ARG A 254 -13.44 11.50 -0.52
C ARG A 254 -12.68 12.52 -1.36
N LEU A 255 -13.20 13.75 -1.49
CA LEU A 255 -12.54 14.81 -2.26
C LEU A 255 -11.17 15.19 -1.68
N ALA A 256 -11.09 15.35 -0.36
CA ALA A 256 -9.85 15.74 0.30
C ALA A 256 -8.80 14.61 0.25
N VAL A 257 -9.22 13.35 0.37
CA VAL A 257 -8.37 12.16 0.16
C VAL A 257 -7.83 12.11 -1.27
N MET A 258 -8.68 12.28 -2.29
CA MET A 258 -8.24 12.31 -3.70
C MET A 258 -7.24 13.44 -3.95
N ARG A 259 -7.49 14.63 -3.37
CA ARG A 259 -6.59 15.78 -3.46
C ARG A 259 -5.22 15.48 -2.84
N VAL A 260 -5.18 14.95 -1.61
CA VAL A 260 -3.92 14.56 -0.94
C VAL A 260 -3.17 13.51 -1.75
N ARG A 261 -3.86 12.45 -2.19
CA ARG A 261 -3.23 11.39 -2.99
C ARG A 261 -2.63 11.93 -4.28
N SER A 262 -3.36 12.81 -4.97
CA SER A 262 -2.92 13.45 -6.21
C SER A 262 -1.70 14.35 -5.99
N VAL A 263 -1.74 15.22 -4.98
CA VAL A 263 -0.61 16.12 -4.68
C VAL A 263 0.64 15.32 -4.31
N VAL A 264 0.50 14.30 -3.46
CA VAL A 264 1.64 13.48 -3.04
C VAL A 264 2.21 12.66 -4.20
N GLU A 265 1.38 12.07 -5.06
CA GLU A 265 1.83 11.36 -6.26
C GLU A 265 2.66 12.27 -7.18
N ARG A 266 2.17 13.48 -7.44
CA ARG A 266 2.86 14.48 -8.27
C ARG A 266 4.16 14.93 -7.64
N ALA A 267 4.14 15.20 -6.34
CA ALA A 267 5.33 15.56 -5.57
C ALA A 267 6.38 14.44 -5.63
N CYS A 268 5.99 13.17 -5.50
CA CYS A 268 6.93 12.04 -5.61
C CYS A 268 7.60 11.99 -6.99
N THR A 269 6.82 12.15 -8.07
CA THR A 269 7.34 12.20 -9.44
C THR A 269 8.31 13.37 -9.63
N HIS A 270 8.01 14.54 -9.07
CA HIS A 270 8.89 15.71 -9.13
C HIS A 270 10.15 15.54 -8.30
N VAL A 271 10.03 15.01 -7.09
CA VAL A 271 11.19 14.74 -6.22
C VAL A 271 12.14 13.73 -6.87
N LEU A 272 11.63 12.69 -7.54
CA LEU A 272 12.44 11.79 -8.36
C LEU A 272 13.25 12.59 -9.41
N ASP A 273 12.60 13.39 -10.26
CA ASP A 273 13.31 14.22 -11.26
C ASP A 273 14.37 15.14 -10.64
N LEU A 274 13.97 15.92 -9.62
CA LEU A 274 14.82 16.92 -8.97
C LEU A 274 16.04 16.28 -8.31
N VAL A 275 15.85 15.17 -7.58
CA VAL A 275 16.95 14.42 -6.95
C VAL A 275 17.87 13.83 -8.00
N GLY A 276 17.33 13.27 -9.10
CA GLY A 276 18.15 12.74 -10.19
C GLY A 276 19.01 13.80 -10.86
N ARG A 277 18.43 14.96 -11.17
CA ARG A 277 19.16 16.11 -11.76
C ARG A 277 20.20 16.68 -10.81
N ALA A 278 19.89 16.76 -9.51
CA ALA A 278 20.79 17.32 -8.52
C ALA A 278 21.92 16.37 -8.15
N LEU A 279 21.64 15.06 -8.04
CA LEU A 279 22.61 14.07 -7.58
C LEU A 279 23.40 13.40 -8.70
N GLY A 280 22.85 13.37 -9.90
CA GLY A 280 23.36 12.55 -10.99
C GLY A 280 23.10 11.05 -10.77
N PRO A 281 23.67 10.17 -11.61
CA PRO A 281 23.40 8.73 -11.57
C PRO A 281 24.01 8.02 -10.35
N GLY A 282 24.97 8.65 -9.65
CA GLY A 282 25.76 8.01 -8.59
C GLY A 282 24.92 7.23 -7.56
N PRO A 283 23.97 7.86 -6.85
CA PRO A 283 23.13 7.16 -5.86
C PRO A 283 22.27 6.04 -6.46
N MET A 284 21.82 6.16 -7.71
CA MET A 284 21.04 5.12 -8.39
C MET A 284 21.89 3.90 -8.79
N CYS A 285 23.21 4.05 -8.89
CA CYS A 285 24.11 2.99 -9.35
C CYS A 285 25.00 2.42 -8.23
N LEU A 286 25.30 3.21 -7.20
CA LEU A 286 26.33 2.90 -6.20
C LEU A 286 25.81 2.79 -4.77
N ASP A 287 24.57 3.22 -4.50
CA ASP A 287 23.91 3.04 -3.21
C ASP A 287 22.72 2.10 -3.38
N THR A 288 22.84 0.88 -2.86
CA THR A 288 21.81 -0.16 -2.97
C THR A 288 20.47 0.28 -2.39
N PHE A 289 20.45 0.98 -1.24
CA PHE A 289 19.20 1.40 -0.60
C PHE A 289 18.54 2.55 -1.37
N HIS A 290 19.34 3.49 -1.88
CA HIS A 290 18.81 4.57 -2.70
C HIS A 290 18.27 4.06 -4.04
N ALA A 291 19.03 3.22 -4.74
CA ALA A 291 18.62 2.62 -6.01
C ALA A 291 17.33 1.78 -5.87
N GLN A 292 17.22 0.97 -4.81
CA GLN A 292 16.01 0.21 -4.51
C GLN A 292 14.82 1.13 -4.25
N ARG A 293 14.95 2.12 -3.35
CA ARG A 293 13.87 3.06 -3.06
C ARG A 293 13.44 3.84 -4.28
N TRP A 294 14.39 4.27 -5.10
CA TRP A 294 14.11 4.93 -6.38
C TRP A 294 13.21 4.05 -7.24
N SER A 295 13.64 2.81 -7.52
CA SER A 295 12.90 1.90 -8.39
C SER A 295 11.53 1.54 -7.79
N ASP A 296 11.50 1.16 -6.51
CA ASP A 296 10.28 0.81 -5.80
C ASP A 296 9.26 1.96 -5.80
N LEU A 297 9.71 3.21 -5.57
CA LEU A 297 8.81 4.37 -5.57
C LEU A 297 8.17 4.58 -6.94
N THR A 298 8.92 4.44 -8.03
CA THR A 298 8.37 4.59 -9.39
C THR A 298 7.21 3.63 -9.69
N VAL A 299 7.25 2.42 -9.12
CA VAL A 299 6.16 1.43 -9.27
C VAL A 299 5.07 1.67 -8.23
N PHE A 300 5.43 1.92 -6.98
CA PHE A 300 4.47 2.00 -5.87
C PHE A 300 3.47 3.15 -5.99
N ILE A 301 3.88 4.28 -6.59
CA ILE A 301 2.98 5.41 -6.87
C ILE A 301 1.95 5.13 -7.99
N ARG A 302 2.12 4.05 -8.77
CA ARG A 302 1.15 3.63 -9.81
C ARG A 302 -0.11 2.97 -9.23
N GLN A 303 -0.19 2.82 -7.91
CA GLN A 303 -1.47 2.55 -7.22
C GLN A 303 -2.35 3.81 -7.13
N SER A 304 -1.87 4.98 -7.57
CA SER A 304 -2.72 6.13 -7.87
C SER A 304 -3.50 5.88 -9.17
N HIS A 305 -4.79 6.22 -9.21
CA HIS A 305 -5.55 6.20 -10.46
C HIS A 305 -5.40 7.50 -11.27
N ALA A 306 -4.63 8.46 -10.73
CA ALA A 306 -4.20 9.72 -11.36
C ALA A 306 -5.32 10.37 -12.19
N ASP A 307 -5.23 10.31 -13.52
CA ASP A 307 -6.16 10.96 -14.45
C ASP A 307 -7.64 10.67 -14.14
N ARG A 308 -7.98 9.45 -13.69
CA ARG A 308 -9.34 9.10 -13.28
C ARG A 308 -9.77 9.81 -12.00
N ASP A 309 -8.89 9.82 -11.00
CA ASP A 309 -9.12 10.53 -9.74
C ASP A 309 -9.21 12.06 -10.00
N TRP A 310 -8.43 12.59 -10.95
CA TRP A 310 -8.45 14.00 -11.32
C TRP A 310 -9.71 14.40 -12.09
N GLN A 311 -10.20 13.55 -12.98
CA GLN A 311 -11.48 13.74 -13.65
C GLN A 311 -12.61 13.84 -12.62
N GLU A 312 -12.63 12.91 -11.68
CA GLU A 312 -13.64 12.89 -10.61
C GLU A 312 -13.51 14.12 -9.70
N GLN A 313 -12.29 14.45 -9.29
CA GLN A 313 -12.01 15.65 -8.50
C GLN A 313 -12.46 16.92 -9.23
N GLY A 314 -12.26 17.01 -10.54
CA GLY A 314 -12.73 18.14 -11.36
C GLY A 314 -14.25 18.26 -11.36
N ALA A 315 -14.96 17.13 -11.47
CA ALA A 315 -16.42 17.10 -11.41
C ALA A 315 -16.96 17.52 -10.03
N LEU A 316 -16.36 17.04 -8.95
CA LEU A 316 -16.73 17.43 -7.58
C LEU A 316 -16.41 18.90 -7.31
N CYS A 317 -15.23 19.38 -7.71
CA CYS A 317 -14.82 20.77 -7.58
C CYS A 317 -15.76 21.73 -8.32
N HIS A 318 -16.28 21.32 -9.49
CA HIS A 318 -17.24 22.14 -10.26
C HIS A 318 -18.58 22.31 -9.52
N ALA A 319 -18.96 21.36 -8.68
CA ALA A 319 -20.22 21.38 -7.94
C ALA A 319 -20.17 22.20 -6.64
N GLU A 320 -19.00 22.59 -6.16
CA GLU A 320 -18.83 23.39 -4.94
C GLU A 320 -19.00 24.90 -5.24
N GLU A 321 -19.75 25.63 -4.39
CA GLU A 321 -20.02 27.05 -4.63
C GLU A 321 -18.79 27.95 -4.42
N HIS A 322 -17.80 27.56 -3.61
CA HIS A 322 -16.56 28.32 -3.38
C HIS A 322 -15.36 27.42 -2.99
N PRO A 323 -14.83 26.59 -3.89
CA PRO A 323 -13.84 25.54 -3.56
C PRO A 323 -12.46 26.05 -3.09
N TRP A 324 -12.18 27.37 -3.17
CA TRP A 324 -10.86 27.95 -2.90
C TRP A 324 -10.87 29.13 -1.90
N ARG A 325 -11.93 29.27 -1.10
CA ARG A 325 -12.00 30.32 -0.08
C ARG A 325 -11.11 29.97 1.12
N LEU A 326 -10.25 30.90 1.52
CA LEU A 326 -9.44 30.85 2.75
C LEU A 326 -10.23 31.41 3.94
#